data_AF-A0A8K0RFS9-F1
#
_entry.id   AF-A0A8K0RFS9-F1
#
_cell.length_a   1.000
_cell.length_b   1.000
_cell.length_c   1.000
_cell.angle_alpha   90.00
_cell.angle_beta   90.00
_cell.angle_gamma   90.00
#
_symmetry.space_group_name_H-M   'P 1'
#
loop_
_entity.id
_entity.type
_entity.pdbx_description
1 polymer ?
#
loop_
_entity_poly.entity_id
_entity_poly.type
_entity_poly.pdbx_seq_one_letter_code
_entity_poly.pdbx_strand_id
1 'polypeptide(L)'
;MAQQAKIKPVPEALVLKLPHPYLTAYEVTSTPEKDQLSTHQILPVTAASSEKGLPPPTLLHNHAVTFSDIAYLAGDAVPPTGDNSSWARTRRSPYLTISWDSERPTVPQIWLVAYALVSLYPLNEQLRILFSGPDSETLAKELYTTGLFHPHPRSSTVSASHDGHLLLRGTFWQGAGSPFGSRPVWAPHLDAAGKPITKRYPAFPFQNAPSTQFPALPRHTWHPVREPKPEPGSIIYSRWVPHLKEHFTMIAVDYTNPDHLNLFHNWQNDPRVAAGWNETGTLDEHREYLRKLHEDPHVLTMFAAFDDVLFAYFEVYWAMEDHMGAHYQSSPYDRGRHSLVGDIRFRGPYRVSAWWSGLMHYMFLDEPRTWNLVGEPAATSTTVLAYDFAHGFHVEKLMDLPHKRSALMMVNREKFFTLSPFVWDGEKKVRPSLDALAKL
;
A
#
# COMPACT_ATOMS: atom_id res chain seq x y z
N MET A 1 34.62 10.23 -2.17
CA MET A 1 35.10 10.00 -3.55
C MET A 1 33.91 10.10 -4.48
N ALA A 2 33.97 11.02 -5.44
CA ALA A 2 32.89 11.34 -6.36
C ALA A 2 32.65 10.19 -7.34
N GLN A 3 31.45 9.59 -7.30
CA GLN A 3 30.98 8.76 -8.40
C GLN A 3 30.40 9.70 -9.47
N GLN A 4 31.05 9.70 -10.63
CA GLN A 4 30.55 10.28 -11.86
C GLN A 4 29.11 9.82 -12.10
N ALA A 5 28.18 10.78 -12.11
CA ALA A 5 26.81 10.55 -12.52
C ALA A 5 26.82 10.10 -13.99
N LYS A 6 26.57 8.79 -14.21
CA LYS A 6 26.18 8.30 -15.52
C LYS A 6 24.92 9.06 -15.92
N ILE A 7 24.97 9.69 -17.11
CA ILE A 7 23.84 10.36 -17.75
C ILE A 7 22.68 9.35 -17.76
N LYS A 8 21.68 9.59 -16.90
CA LYS A 8 20.43 8.84 -16.91
C LYS A 8 19.70 9.20 -18.20
N PRO A 9 19.06 8.24 -18.90
CA PRO A 9 18.15 8.59 -19.98
C PRO A 9 17.08 9.54 -19.41
N VAL A 10 16.65 10.50 -20.23
CA VAL A 10 15.50 11.37 -19.91
C VAL A 10 14.41 10.46 -19.35
N PRO A 11 13.94 10.67 -18.10
CA PRO A 11 12.90 9.81 -17.55
C PRO A 11 11.72 9.83 -18.51
N GLU A 12 11.28 8.65 -18.94
CA GLU A 12 9.99 8.52 -19.59
C GLU A 12 8.95 9.23 -18.71
N ALA A 13 8.08 10.04 -19.32
CA ALA A 13 7.12 10.84 -18.58
C ALA A 13 6.32 9.98 -17.59
N LEU A 14 6.22 10.44 -16.34
CA LEU A 14 5.55 9.66 -15.30
C LEU A 14 4.05 9.68 -15.55
N VAL A 15 3.49 8.50 -15.87
CA VAL A 15 2.05 8.29 -15.94
C VAL A 15 1.56 7.77 -14.59
N LEU A 16 0.60 8.48 -14.01
CA LEU A 16 -0.19 8.06 -12.85
C LEU A 16 -1.54 7.54 -13.36
N LYS A 17 -2.08 6.50 -12.72
CA LYS A 17 -3.46 6.10 -12.94
C LYS A 17 -4.17 5.91 -11.62
N LEU A 18 -5.42 6.36 -11.56
CA LEU A 18 -6.28 6.09 -10.42
C LEU A 18 -6.59 4.58 -10.36
N PRO A 19 -6.78 4.04 -9.14
CA PRO A 19 -7.17 2.64 -8.99
C PRO A 19 -8.63 2.42 -9.42
N HIS A 20 -9.06 1.16 -9.45
CA HIS A 20 -10.47 0.84 -9.63
C HIS A 20 -11.34 1.54 -8.55
N PRO A 21 -12.56 1.95 -8.91
CA PRO A 21 -13.17 1.81 -10.24
C PRO A 21 -12.90 3.00 -11.19
N TYR A 22 -12.03 3.95 -10.82
CA TYR A 22 -11.90 5.21 -11.55
C TYR A 22 -11.02 5.15 -12.80
N LEU A 23 -9.84 4.52 -12.71
CA LEU A 23 -8.95 4.23 -13.85
C LEU A 23 -8.55 5.44 -14.73
N THR A 24 -8.73 6.67 -14.25
CA THR A 24 -8.32 7.90 -14.95
C THR A 24 -6.80 8.00 -14.94
N ALA A 25 -6.21 8.30 -16.10
CA ALA A 25 -4.77 8.49 -16.25
C ALA A 25 -4.39 9.97 -16.27
N TYR A 26 -3.24 10.27 -15.66
CA TYR A 26 -2.62 11.57 -15.63
C TYR A 26 -1.15 11.45 -15.98
N GLU A 27 -0.59 12.43 -16.65
CA GLU A 27 0.83 12.51 -16.99
C GLU A 27 1.44 13.74 -16.33
N VAL A 28 2.63 13.54 -15.76
CA VAL A 28 3.47 14.63 -15.27
C VAL A 28 4.28 15.14 -16.45
N THR A 29 3.93 16.33 -16.93
CA THR A 29 4.61 17.00 -18.04
C THR A 29 5.58 18.05 -17.50
N SER A 30 6.82 18.05 -17.98
CA SER A 30 7.85 19.00 -17.59
C SER A 30 8.00 20.11 -18.63
N THR A 31 8.02 21.36 -18.18
CA THR A 31 8.42 22.51 -19.01
C THR A 31 9.83 22.93 -18.60
N PRO A 32 10.84 22.75 -19.46
CA PRO A 32 12.20 23.16 -19.14
C PRO A 32 12.31 24.68 -19.20
N GLU A 33 12.68 25.31 -18.08
CA GLU A 33 13.03 26.72 -18.04
C GLU A 33 14.55 26.88 -18.15
N LYS A 34 15.02 27.79 -19.02
CA LYS A 34 16.43 28.17 -19.06
C LYS A 34 16.75 28.94 -17.77
N ASP A 35 17.73 28.45 -17.03
CA ASP A 35 18.29 29.05 -15.81
C ASP A 35 17.44 28.96 -14.52
N GLN A 36 16.34 28.20 -14.50
CA GLN A 36 15.53 27.89 -13.30
C GLN A 36 15.27 26.39 -13.12
N LEU A 37 14.73 25.99 -11.97
CA LEU A 37 14.25 24.62 -11.74
C LEU A 37 13.11 24.31 -12.72
N SER A 38 13.10 23.11 -13.30
CA SER A 38 12.02 22.70 -14.20
C SER A 38 10.68 22.77 -13.46
N THR A 39 9.65 23.23 -14.17
CA THR A 39 8.28 23.26 -13.68
C THR A 39 7.49 22.10 -14.25
N HIS A 40 6.69 21.47 -13.41
CA HIS A 40 5.88 20.31 -13.77
C HIS A 40 4.40 20.63 -13.63
N GLN A 41 3.61 20.02 -14.50
CA GLN A 41 2.15 20.08 -14.47
C GLN A 41 1.58 18.68 -14.60
N ILE A 42 0.39 18.47 -14.05
CA ILE A 42 -0.33 17.20 -14.14
C ILE A 42 -1.52 17.36 -15.08
N LEU A 43 -1.47 16.67 -16.21
CA LEU A 43 -2.49 16.74 -17.26
C LEU A 43 -3.22 15.41 -17.40
N PRO A 44 -4.54 15.40 -17.65
CA PRO A 44 -5.26 14.17 -17.94
C PRO A 44 -4.80 13.58 -19.28
N VAL A 45 -4.69 12.25 -19.36
CA VAL A 45 -4.35 11.54 -20.60
C VAL A 45 -5.52 10.65 -21.01
N THR A 46 -6.35 11.14 -21.94
CA THR A 46 -7.54 10.41 -22.40
C THR A 46 -7.19 9.05 -23.00
N ALA A 47 -6.14 8.98 -23.83
CA ALA A 47 -5.74 7.74 -24.49
C ALA A 47 -5.21 6.65 -23.53
N ALA A 48 -4.71 7.03 -22.34
CA ALA A 48 -4.20 6.11 -21.34
C ALA A 48 -5.23 5.77 -20.24
N SER A 49 -6.36 6.49 -20.23
CA SER A 49 -7.49 6.26 -19.34
C SER A 49 -8.32 5.09 -19.84
N SER A 50 -8.87 4.29 -18.93
CA SER A 50 -9.76 3.18 -19.32
C SER A 50 -11.17 3.70 -19.60
N GLU A 51 -11.76 3.26 -20.72
CA GLU A 51 -13.18 3.53 -21.04
C GLU A 51 -14.14 2.89 -20.02
N LYS A 52 -13.69 1.87 -19.29
CA LYS A 52 -14.47 1.20 -18.22
C LYS A 52 -14.42 1.95 -16.89
N GLY A 53 -13.61 3.02 -16.79
CA GLY A 53 -13.41 3.77 -15.56
C GLY A 53 -14.58 4.70 -15.24
N LEU A 54 -14.93 4.81 -13.95
CA LEU A 54 -15.85 5.84 -13.47
C LEU A 54 -15.14 7.20 -13.41
N PRO A 55 -15.83 8.31 -13.69
CA PRO A 55 -15.25 9.62 -13.49
C PRO A 55 -14.94 9.84 -11.99
N PRO A 56 -13.83 10.52 -11.64
CA PRO A 56 -13.59 10.95 -10.27
C PRO A 56 -14.75 11.80 -9.74
N PRO A 57 -15.10 11.70 -8.44
CA PRO A 57 -16.23 12.44 -7.88
C PRO A 57 -16.02 13.96 -7.85
N THR A 58 -14.77 14.41 -7.99
CA THR A 58 -14.38 15.82 -8.08
C THR A 58 -13.26 15.98 -9.12
N LEU A 59 -13.12 17.17 -9.69
CA LEU A 59 -12.05 17.48 -10.64
C LEU A 59 -10.69 17.49 -9.93
N LEU A 60 -9.77 16.62 -10.36
CA LEU A 60 -8.45 16.46 -9.73
C LEU A 60 -7.32 17.24 -10.41
N HIS A 61 -7.36 17.40 -11.74
CA HIS A 61 -6.34 18.18 -12.44
C HIS A 61 -6.68 19.67 -12.40
N ASN A 62 -5.65 20.51 -12.45
CA ASN A 62 -5.79 21.95 -12.54
C ASN A 62 -4.63 22.53 -13.37
N HIS A 63 -4.95 23.15 -14.51
CA HIS A 63 -3.96 23.71 -15.43
C HIS A 63 -3.27 24.98 -14.90
N ALA A 64 -3.75 25.56 -13.81
CA ALA A 64 -3.10 26.69 -13.15
C ALA A 64 -2.14 26.24 -12.03
N VAL A 65 -2.13 24.95 -11.66
CA VAL A 65 -1.25 24.42 -10.62
C VAL A 65 -0.01 23.79 -11.26
N THR A 66 1.15 24.24 -10.79
CA THR A 66 2.45 23.68 -11.18
C THR A 66 3.26 23.34 -9.94
N PHE A 67 4.30 22.51 -10.09
CA PHE A 67 5.26 22.27 -9.02
C PHE A 67 6.70 22.19 -9.56
N SER A 68 7.66 22.68 -8.79
CA SER A 68 9.07 22.65 -9.20
C SER A 68 9.70 21.26 -8.98
N ASP A 69 10.85 21.03 -9.61
CA ASP A 69 11.78 19.99 -9.17
C ASP A 69 12.16 20.15 -7.68
N ILE A 70 12.57 19.05 -7.05
CA ILE A 70 13.14 19.09 -5.69
C ILE A 70 14.48 19.82 -5.67
N ALA A 71 14.68 20.58 -4.59
CA ALA A 71 15.92 21.27 -4.27
C ALA A 71 16.36 20.95 -2.84
N TYR A 72 17.61 21.27 -2.54
CA TYR A 72 18.22 21.14 -1.22
C TYR A 72 18.72 22.50 -0.77
N LEU A 73 18.72 22.73 0.54
CA LEU A 73 19.25 23.96 1.11
C LEU A 73 20.76 24.05 0.84
N ALA A 74 21.25 25.28 0.66
CA ALA A 74 22.69 25.56 0.64
C ALA A 74 23.32 25.19 2.00
N GLY A 75 24.59 24.78 1.99
CA GLY A 75 25.23 24.16 3.16
C GLY A 75 25.26 25.03 4.42
N ASP A 76 25.29 26.35 4.27
CA ASP A 76 25.21 27.33 5.36
C ASP A 76 23.81 27.46 5.99
N ALA A 77 22.76 27.10 5.24
CA ALA A 77 21.37 27.09 5.69
C ALA A 77 20.89 25.70 6.19
N VAL A 78 21.72 24.66 6.05
CA VAL A 78 21.44 23.28 6.47
C VAL A 78 21.76 23.12 7.97
N PRO A 79 20.80 22.72 8.81
CA PRO A 79 21.09 22.46 10.23
C PRO A 79 22.13 21.34 10.42
N PRO A 80 22.98 21.41 11.47
CA PRO A 80 24.01 20.42 11.73
C PRO A 80 23.47 18.98 11.75
N THR A 81 24.24 18.02 11.21
CA THR A 81 23.83 16.61 11.13
C THR A 81 23.59 15.96 12.50
N GLY A 82 24.25 16.45 13.56
CA GLY A 82 24.03 16.02 14.94
C GLY A 82 22.71 16.50 15.55
N ASP A 83 22.10 17.56 15.01
CA ASP A 83 20.78 18.04 15.46
C ASP A 83 19.68 17.18 14.82
N ASN A 84 19.12 16.27 15.61
CA ASN A 84 18.03 15.39 15.20
C ASN A 84 16.65 15.84 15.69
N SER A 85 16.50 17.11 16.08
CA SER A 85 15.19 17.69 16.34
C SER A 85 14.28 17.58 15.11
N SER A 86 12.96 17.51 15.33
CA SER A 86 11.98 17.45 14.24
C SER A 86 12.11 18.64 13.29
N TRP A 87 12.42 19.82 13.81
CA TRP A 87 12.71 21.02 13.01
C TRP A 87 13.93 20.81 12.10
N ALA A 88 15.05 20.34 12.65
CA ALA A 88 16.29 20.18 11.90
C ALA A 88 16.16 19.08 10.83
N ARG A 89 15.56 17.93 11.16
CA ARG A 89 15.27 16.86 10.18
C ARG A 89 14.39 17.37 9.04
N THR A 90 13.38 18.19 9.36
CA THR A 90 12.49 18.80 8.36
C THR A 90 13.23 19.77 7.45
N ARG A 91 14.04 20.68 8.02
CA ARG A 91 14.83 21.63 7.23
C ARG A 91 15.82 20.93 6.31
N ARG A 92 16.42 19.82 6.73
CA ARG A 92 17.32 19.00 5.89
C ARG A 92 16.62 18.23 4.77
N SER A 93 15.29 18.08 4.83
CA SER A 93 14.55 17.35 3.82
C SER A 93 14.54 18.11 2.49
N PRO A 94 14.51 17.41 1.34
CA PRO A 94 14.32 18.08 0.06
C PRO A 94 13.04 18.91 0.08
N TYR A 95 13.09 20.05 -0.59
CA TYR A 95 11.97 20.95 -0.70
C TYR A 95 11.62 21.25 -2.15
N LEU A 96 10.38 21.64 -2.39
CA LEU A 96 9.90 22.10 -3.69
C LEU A 96 8.76 23.10 -3.50
N THR A 97 8.43 23.82 -4.56
CA THR A 97 7.33 24.80 -4.53
C THR A 97 6.15 24.28 -5.35
N ILE A 98 4.94 24.32 -4.79
CA ILE A 98 3.69 24.19 -5.53
C ILE A 98 3.13 25.60 -5.72
N SER A 99 2.87 25.99 -6.97
CA SER A 99 2.51 27.34 -7.35
C SER A 99 1.17 27.42 -8.09
N TRP A 100 0.46 28.54 -7.92
CA TRP A 100 -0.74 28.90 -8.69
C TRP A 100 -0.90 30.44 -8.75
N ASP A 101 -1.39 30.94 -9.88
CA ASP A 101 -1.39 32.39 -10.15
C ASP A 101 -2.71 33.10 -9.78
N SER A 102 -3.81 32.35 -9.74
CA SER A 102 -5.16 32.92 -9.60
C SER A 102 -6.00 32.20 -8.55
N GLU A 103 -6.77 31.20 -8.94
CA GLU A 103 -7.69 30.53 -8.02
C GLU A 103 -6.96 29.52 -7.13
N ARG A 104 -7.27 29.56 -5.83
CA ARG A 104 -6.75 28.61 -4.84
C ARG A 104 -7.15 27.18 -5.22
N PRO A 105 -6.20 26.24 -5.33
CA PRO A 105 -6.52 24.86 -5.63
C PRO A 105 -7.25 24.18 -4.47
N THR A 106 -8.06 23.18 -4.81
CA THR A 106 -8.80 22.38 -3.82
C THR A 106 -7.91 21.30 -3.20
N VAL A 107 -8.31 20.77 -2.03
CA VAL A 107 -7.63 19.62 -1.40
C VAL A 107 -7.50 18.42 -2.35
N PRO A 108 -8.54 17.99 -3.11
CA PRO A 108 -8.41 16.94 -4.14
C PRO A 108 -7.34 17.22 -5.21
N GLN A 109 -7.20 18.48 -5.64
CA GLN A 109 -6.18 18.87 -6.62
C GLN A 109 -4.76 18.76 -6.05
N ILE A 110 -4.56 19.21 -4.81
CA ILE A 110 -3.28 19.03 -4.11
C ILE A 110 -2.99 17.56 -3.80
N TRP A 111 -4.02 16.74 -3.54
CA TRP A 111 -3.86 15.30 -3.37
C TRP A 111 -3.29 14.62 -4.63
N LEU A 112 -3.71 15.05 -5.83
CA LEU A 112 -3.14 14.55 -7.09
C LEU A 112 -1.66 14.96 -7.23
N VAL A 113 -1.30 16.19 -6.84
CA VAL A 113 0.11 16.62 -6.79
C VAL A 113 0.90 15.78 -5.80
N ALA A 114 0.36 15.52 -4.61
CA ALA A 114 0.99 14.64 -3.63
C ALA A 114 1.21 13.23 -4.20
N TYR A 115 0.25 12.67 -4.95
CA TYR A 115 0.41 11.38 -5.62
C TYR A 115 1.57 11.38 -6.62
N ALA A 116 1.71 12.45 -7.43
CA ALA A 116 2.84 12.61 -8.32
C ALA A 116 4.17 12.66 -7.55
N LEU A 117 4.25 13.48 -6.50
CA LEU A 117 5.47 13.69 -5.73
C LEU A 117 5.96 12.42 -5.03
N VAL A 118 5.08 11.66 -4.37
CA VAL A 118 5.48 10.40 -3.73
C VAL A 118 5.84 9.31 -4.74
N SER A 119 5.35 9.42 -5.98
CA SER A 119 5.69 8.49 -7.07
C SER A 119 7.02 8.85 -7.74
N LEU A 120 7.33 10.15 -7.86
CA LEU A 120 8.61 10.66 -8.36
C LEU A 120 9.75 10.46 -7.34
N TYR A 121 9.45 10.62 -6.05
CA TYR A 121 10.43 10.59 -4.97
C TYR A 121 10.09 9.52 -3.92
N PRO A 122 9.96 8.24 -4.31
CA PRO A 122 9.43 7.18 -3.45
C PRO A 122 10.33 6.80 -2.28
N LEU A 123 11.58 7.26 -2.26
CA LEU A 123 12.56 7.01 -1.20
C LEU A 123 12.61 8.11 -0.14
N ASN A 124 11.89 9.21 -0.35
CA ASN A 124 11.83 10.30 0.61
C ASN A 124 10.68 10.05 1.59
N GLU A 125 11.00 9.91 2.87
CA GLU A 125 10.00 9.77 3.95
C GLU A 125 9.07 10.99 4.01
N GLN A 126 9.63 12.16 3.71
CA GLN A 126 8.93 13.43 3.73
C GLN A 126 9.51 14.41 2.69
N LEU A 127 8.66 15.30 2.21
CA LEU A 127 9.00 16.42 1.34
C LEU A 127 8.54 17.73 1.99
N ARG A 128 9.38 18.76 1.96
CA ARG A 128 9.03 20.09 2.48
C ARG A 128 8.48 20.94 1.35
N ILE A 129 7.19 21.25 1.40
CA ILE A 129 6.46 21.91 0.32
C ILE A 129 6.27 23.39 0.66
N LEU A 130 6.75 24.27 -0.22
CA LEU A 130 6.45 25.70 -0.20
C LEU A 130 5.21 25.94 -1.05
N PHE A 131 4.22 26.64 -0.53
CA PHE A 131 3.07 27.07 -1.32
C PHE A 131 3.25 28.51 -1.80
N SER A 132 3.09 28.73 -3.11
CA SER A 132 3.21 30.04 -3.74
C SER A 132 1.95 30.38 -4.51
N GLY A 133 1.09 31.20 -3.92
CA GLY A 133 -0.15 31.62 -4.54
C GLY A 133 -1.09 32.25 -3.51
N PRO A 134 -2.15 32.94 -3.96
CA PRO A 134 -3.13 33.54 -3.07
C PRO A 134 -3.80 32.48 -2.18
N ASP A 135 -4.11 32.85 -0.93
CA ASP A 135 -4.78 32.02 0.08
C ASP A 135 -4.06 30.70 0.46
N SER A 136 -2.74 30.64 0.27
CA SER A 136 -1.91 29.46 0.59
C SER A 136 -1.99 29.03 2.06
N GLU A 137 -2.06 29.97 3.01
CA GLU A 137 -2.17 29.66 4.43
C GLU A 137 -3.49 28.95 4.78
N THR A 138 -4.59 29.36 4.15
CA THR A 138 -5.91 28.74 4.35
C THR A 138 -5.93 27.33 3.77
N LEU A 139 -5.38 27.15 2.56
CA LEU A 139 -5.21 25.84 1.94
C LEU A 139 -4.37 24.90 2.83
N ALA A 140 -3.24 25.38 3.38
CA ALA A 140 -2.41 24.58 4.27
C ALA A 140 -3.19 24.10 5.51
N LYS A 141 -3.98 24.99 6.14
CA LYS A 141 -4.82 24.63 7.28
C LYS A 141 -5.86 23.56 6.93
N GLU A 142 -6.51 23.66 5.77
CA GLU A 142 -7.44 22.64 5.28
C GLU A 142 -6.73 21.30 5.05
N LEU A 143 -5.56 21.30 4.41
CA LEU A 143 -4.77 20.09 4.18
C LEU A 143 -4.36 19.41 5.48
N TYR A 144 -4.05 20.17 6.55
CA TYR A 144 -3.73 19.58 7.86
C TYR A 144 -4.88 18.77 8.44
N THR A 145 -6.14 19.19 8.21
CA THR A 145 -7.30 18.45 8.72
C THR A 145 -7.45 17.06 8.10
N THR A 146 -6.83 16.83 6.94
CA THR A 146 -6.84 15.54 6.24
C THR A 146 -5.72 14.59 6.68
N GLY A 147 -4.72 15.07 7.42
CA GLY A 147 -3.50 14.35 7.75
C GLY A 147 -2.51 14.17 6.58
N LEU A 148 -2.82 14.70 5.39
CA LEU A 148 -1.93 14.61 4.22
C LEU A 148 -0.69 15.50 4.40
N PHE A 149 -0.90 16.70 4.95
CA PHE A 149 0.16 17.66 5.27
C PHE A 149 0.23 17.94 6.76
N HIS A 150 1.41 18.35 7.22
CA HIS A 150 1.64 18.80 8.59
C HIS A 150 2.39 20.14 8.61
N PRO A 151 2.17 20.99 9.63
CA PRO A 151 2.94 22.22 9.78
C PRO A 151 4.42 21.92 10.05
N HIS A 152 5.31 22.79 9.56
CA HIS A 152 6.72 22.70 9.89
C HIS A 152 6.92 22.73 11.41
N PRO A 153 7.64 21.76 12.02
CA PRO A 153 7.94 21.79 13.44
C PRO A 153 8.70 23.05 13.82
N ARG A 154 8.40 23.64 14.98
CA ARG A 154 9.11 24.83 15.45
C ARG A 154 10.48 24.46 16.01
N SER A 155 11.47 25.31 15.76
CA SER A 155 12.77 25.23 16.42
C SER A 155 12.67 25.71 17.87
N SER A 156 13.59 25.26 18.71
CA SER A 156 13.82 25.89 20.03
C SER A 156 14.36 27.32 19.89
N THR A 157 14.98 27.65 18.76
CA THR A 157 15.47 28.99 18.44
C THR A 157 14.40 29.77 17.68
N VAL A 158 13.92 30.87 18.27
CA VAL A 158 12.80 31.67 17.73
C VAL A 158 13.12 32.28 16.35
N SER A 159 14.38 32.62 16.09
CA SER A 159 14.81 33.21 14.80
C SER A 159 14.97 32.19 13.68
N ALA A 160 14.83 30.89 13.95
CA ALA A 160 15.03 29.87 12.94
C ALA A 160 13.86 29.81 11.93
N SER A 161 14.20 29.74 10.64
CA SER A 161 13.20 29.59 9.57
C SER A 161 12.38 28.31 9.75
N HIS A 162 11.09 28.39 9.49
CA HIS A 162 10.13 27.28 9.56
C HIS A 162 9.17 27.33 8.35
N ASP A 163 9.72 27.71 7.20
CA ASP A 163 9.03 27.80 5.92
C ASP A 163 8.63 26.44 5.37
N GLY A 164 7.41 26.38 4.83
CA GLY A 164 6.83 25.22 4.16
C GLY A 164 6.04 24.29 5.06
N HIS A 165 5.57 23.21 4.44
CA HIS A 165 4.65 22.23 4.98
C HIS A 165 5.17 20.83 4.70
N LEU A 166 4.99 19.88 5.61
CA LEU A 166 5.48 18.51 5.41
C LEU A 166 4.41 17.71 4.69
N LEU A 167 4.75 17.22 3.50
CA LEU A 167 4.07 16.08 2.90
C LEU A 167 4.74 14.82 3.43
N LEU A 168 3.98 13.99 4.17
CA LEU A 168 4.48 12.73 4.71
C LEU A 168 4.10 11.58 3.79
N ARG A 169 5.09 10.90 3.23
CA ARG A 169 4.87 9.77 2.31
C ARG A 169 4.03 8.65 2.96
N GLY A 170 4.31 8.36 4.22
CA GLY A 170 3.61 7.31 4.96
C GLY A 170 2.14 7.60 5.22
N THR A 171 1.73 8.87 5.37
CA THR A 171 0.30 9.21 5.56
C THR A 171 -0.45 9.19 4.25
N PHE A 172 0.19 9.61 3.15
CA PHE A 172 -0.38 9.44 1.81
C PHE A 172 -0.75 7.99 1.56
N TRP A 173 0.21 7.06 1.67
CA TRP A 173 -0.08 5.63 1.46
C TRP A 173 -1.10 5.07 2.45
N GLN A 174 -1.27 5.64 3.64
CA GLN A 174 -2.36 5.26 4.55
C GLN A 174 -3.75 5.76 4.15
N GLY A 175 -3.87 6.61 3.12
CA GLY A 175 -5.13 7.10 2.56
C GLY A 175 -5.47 8.54 2.92
N ALA A 176 -4.53 9.30 3.51
CA ALA A 176 -4.77 10.68 3.92
C ALA A 176 -5.19 11.58 2.73
N GLY A 177 -6.21 12.41 2.94
CA GLY A 177 -6.71 13.35 1.93
C GLY A 177 -7.40 12.73 0.71
N SER A 178 -7.69 11.43 0.72
CA SER A 178 -8.39 10.73 -0.38
C SER A 178 -9.69 11.44 -0.77
N PRO A 179 -9.86 11.91 -2.02
CA PRO A 179 -11.07 12.62 -2.44
C PRO A 179 -12.24 11.70 -2.83
N PHE A 180 -12.14 10.40 -2.53
CA PHE A 180 -13.03 9.34 -3.05
C PHE A 180 -13.99 8.75 -2.00
N GLY A 181 -14.13 9.44 -0.86
CA GLY A 181 -14.94 8.99 0.28
C GLY A 181 -14.08 8.65 1.49
N SER A 182 -14.68 7.96 2.47
CA SER A 182 -14.03 7.74 3.76
C SER A 182 -13.01 6.59 3.80
N ARG A 183 -12.87 5.81 2.72
CA ARG A 183 -11.84 4.76 2.60
C ARG A 183 -10.63 5.26 1.81
N PRO A 184 -9.42 4.73 2.09
CA PRO A 184 -8.26 4.91 1.23
C PRO A 184 -8.59 4.51 -0.22
N VAL A 185 -8.18 5.32 -1.20
CA VAL A 185 -8.55 5.13 -2.61
C VAL A 185 -8.16 3.75 -3.17
N TRP A 186 -7.10 3.13 -2.64
CA TRP A 186 -6.59 1.83 -3.10
C TRP A 186 -7.41 0.63 -2.62
N ALA A 187 -8.24 0.78 -1.60
CA ALA A 187 -9.04 -0.30 -1.00
C ALA A 187 -10.53 0.03 -1.13
N PRO A 188 -11.08 0.09 -2.37
CA PRO A 188 -12.47 0.43 -2.58
C PRO A 188 -13.39 -0.58 -1.89
N HIS A 189 -14.56 -0.12 -1.47
CA HIS A 189 -15.64 -1.00 -1.05
C HIS A 189 -16.72 -0.93 -2.11
N LEU A 190 -16.97 -2.04 -2.79
CA LEU A 190 -17.89 -2.11 -3.93
C LEU A 190 -19.10 -2.96 -3.56
N ASP A 191 -20.28 -2.54 -4.01
CA ASP A 191 -21.48 -3.38 -3.97
C ASP A 191 -21.45 -4.46 -5.06
N ALA A 192 -22.45 -5.33 -5.08
CA ALA A 192 -22.60 -6.39 -6.08
C ALA A 192 -22.72 -5.86 -7.53
N ALA A 193 -23.04 -4.58 -7.73
CA ALA A 193 -23.06 -3.93 -9.04
C ALA A 193 -21.73 -3.24 -9.38
N GLY A 194 -20.70 -3.40 -8.55
CA GLY A 194 -19.38 -2.80 -8.74
C GLY A 194 -19.32 -1.30 -8.41
N LYS A 195 -20.33 -0.74 -7.72
CA LYS A 195 -20.38 0.69 -7.39
C LYS A 195 -19.75 1.00 -6.04
N PRO A 196 -19.01 2.12 -5.91
CA PRO A 196 -18.44 2.55 -4.63
C PRO A 196 -19.46 2.80 -3.53
N ILE A 197 -19.23 2.17 -2.37
CA ILE A 197 -19.90 2.48 -1.10
C ILE A 197 -19.07 3.54 -0.36
N THR A 198 -19.53 4.79 -0.37
CA THR A 198 -18.74 5.96 0.06
C THR A 198 -18.95 6.39 1.51
N LYS A 199 -19.98 5.87 2.20
CA LYS A 199 -20.26 6.17 3.61
C LYS A 199 -19.81 5.02 4.51
N ARG A 200 -18.74 5.24 5.29
CA ARG A 200 -18.26 4.31 6.32
C ARG A 200 -17.91 5.00 7.66
N TYR A 201 -18.50 6.15 7.93
CA TYR A 201 -18.39 6.78 9.25
C TYR A 201 -19.74 6.67 10.01
N PRO A 202 -19.74 6.24 11.28
CA PRO A 202 -18.58 5.77 12.04
C PRO A 202 -18.00 4.45 11.49
N ALA A 203 -16.74 4.16 11.85
CA ALA A 203 -16.11 2.89 11.52
C ALA A 203 -16.90 1.71 12.13
N PHE A 204 -16.66 0.48 11.63
CA PHE A 204 -17.36 -0.71 12.12
C PHE A 204 -17.22 -0.82 13.66
N PRO A 205 -18.35 -0.89 14.41
CA PRO A 205 -18.33 -0.83 15.86
C PRO A 205 -17.44 -1.88 16.51
N PHE A 206 -16.78 -1.50 17.61
CA PHE A 206 -16.04 -2.47 18.42
C PHE A 206 -17.02 -3.18 19.36
N GLN A 207 -17.16 -4.49 19.18
CA GLN A 207 -17.94 -5.37 20.06
C GLN A 207 -17.21 -6.71 20.12
N ASN A 208 -17.02 -7.28 21.30
CA ASN A 208 -16.59 -8.67 21.42
C ASN A 208 -17.80 -9.60 21.45
N ALA A 209 -17.65 -10.80 20.88
CA ALA A 209 -18.64 -11.86 20.97
C ALA A 209 -17.97 -13.17 21.42
N PRO A 210 -18.68 -14.02 22.18
CA PRO A 210 -18.20 -15.35 22.50
C PRO A 210 -18.19 -16.22 21.23
N SER A 211 -17.12 -17.00 21.05
CA SER A 211 -17.02 -18.07 20.07
C SER A 211 -16.98 -19.40 20.81
N THR A 212 -18.07 -20.16 20.66
CA THR A 212 -18.30 -21.43 21.35
C THR A 212 -18.67 -22.53 20.35
N GLN A 213 -18.14 -23.74 20.58
CA GLN A 213 -18.47 -24.93 19.78
C GLN A 213 -18.93 -26.10 20.67
N PHE A 214 -19.62 -25.80 21.77
CA PHE A 214 -20.08 -26.78 22.75
C PHE A 214 -21.37 -27.50 22.28
N PRO A 215 -21.53 -28.83 22.47
CA PRO A 215 -20.61 -29.75 23.15
C PRO A 215 -19.58 -30.42 22.23
N ALA A 216 -19.62 -30.16 20.91
CA ALA A 216 -18.74 -30.83 19.94
C ALA A 216 -17.24 -30.62 20.25
N LEU A 217 -16.87 -29.41 20.68
CA LEU A 217 -15.55 -29.03 21.16
C LEU A 217 -15.70 -28.03 22.32
N PRO A 218 -15.01 -28.20 23.46
CA PRO A 218 -15.08 -27.28 24.61
C PRO A 218 -14.25 -26.00 24.36
N ARG A 219 -14.47 -25.34 23.22
CA ARG A 219 -13.89 -24.03 22.90
C ARG A 219 -14.78 -22.94 23.50
N HIS A 220 -14.21 -22.11 24.36
CA HIS A 220 -14.85 -20.95 24.97
C HIS A 220 -13.92 -19.75 24.85
N THR A 221 -13.99 -19.05 23.72
CA THR A 221 -13.12 -17.91 23.43
C THR A 221 -13.94 -16.65 23.19
N TRP A 222 -13.29 -15.50 23.22
CA TRP A 222 -13.91 -14.18 22.98
C TRP A 222 -13.00 -13.39 22.05
N HIS A 223 -13.55 -12.87 20.98
CA HIS A 223 -12.83 -12.04 20.03
C HIS A 223 -13.75 -10.96 19.45
N PRO A 224 -13.21 -9.92 18.80
CA PRO A 224 -14.04 -8.90 18.17
C PRO A 224 -14.94 -9.49 17.10
N VAL A 225 -16.15 -8.95 17.01
CA VAL A 225 -16.98 -9.02 15.82
C VAL A 225 -16.34 -8.12 14.78
N ARG A 226 -16.11 -8.67 13.59
CA ARG A 226 -15.48 -7.97 12.48
C ARG A 226 -16.50 -7.72 11.39
N GLU A 227 -16.18 -6.77 10.52
CA GLU A 227 -17.04 -6.46 9.38
C GLU A 227 -17.26 -7.72 8.52
N PRO A 228 -18.47 -7.92 7.96
CA PRO A 228 -18.70 -8.98 7.00
C PRO A 228 -17.69 -8.94 5.84
N LYS A 229 -17.46 -10.11 5.24
CA LYS A 229 -16.59 -10.22 4.09
C LYS A 229 -17.13 -9.37 2.92
N PRO A 230 -16.24 -8.84 2.06
CA PRO A 230 -16.65 -8.14 0.85
C PRO A 230 -17.49 -9.04 -0.06
N GLU A 231 -18.27 -8.40 -0.92
CA GLU A 231 -19.07 -9.10 -1.94
C GLU A 231 -18.20 -10.03 -2.78
N PRO A 232 -18.54 -11.32 -2.91
CA PRO A 232 -17.79 -12.25 -3.75
C PRO A 232 -17.65 -11.73 -5.19
N GLY A 233 -16.45 -11.83 -5.76
CA GLY A 233 -16.14 -11.31 -7.10
C GLY A 233 -15.87 -9.81 -7.16
N SER A 234 -16.05 -9.06 -6.07
CA SER A 234 -15.74 -7.62 -6.04
C SER A 234 -14.23 -7.35 -5.99
N ILE A 235 -13.81 -6.24 -6.59
CA ILE A 235 -12.45 -5.71 -6.45
C ILE A 235 -12.33 -5.05 -5.08
N ILE A 236 -11.42 -5.57 -4.25
CA ILE A 236 -11.20 -5.14 -2.86
C ILE A 236 -9.93 -4.30 -2.72
N TYR A 237 -9.06 -4.35 -3.73
CA TYR A 237 -7.85 -3.53 -3.81
C TYR A 237 -7.48 -3.25 -5.26
N SER A 238 -6.96 -2.06 -5.52
CA SER A 238 -6.35 -1.73 -6.80
C SER A 238 -5.26 -0.68 -6.65
N ARG A 239 -4.16 -0.83 -7.41
CA ARG A 239 -3.06 0.13 -7.46
C ARG A 239 -2.39 0.10 -8.82
N TRP A 240 -2.16 1.29 -9.40
CA TRP A 240 -1.29 1.45 -10.55
C TRP A 240 0.17 1.21 -10.16
N VAL A 241 0.88 0.40 -10.93
CA VAL A 241 2.29 0.07 -10.71
C VAL A 241 3.14 0.70 -11.81
N PRO A 242 3.73 1.89 -11.58
CA PRO A 242 4.36 2.67 -12.65
C PRO A 242 5.47 1.94 -13.41
N HIS A 243 6.30 1.16 -12.72
CA HIS A 243 7.40 0.43 -13.35
C HIS A 243 6.95 -0.77 -14.20
N LEU A 244 5.70 -1.24 -14.03
CA LEU A 244 5.11 -2.28 -14.88
C LEU A 244 4.19 -1.70 -15.95
N LYS A 245 3.68 -0.49 -15.73
CA LYS A 245 2.59 0.11 -16.51
C LYS A 245 1.34 -0.76 -16.53
N GLU A 246 1.02 -1.37 -15.38
CA GLU A 246 -0.12 -2.25 -15.18
C GLU A 246 -0.85 -1.90 -13.88
N HIS A 247 -2.15 -2.21 -13.82
CA HIS A 247 -2.93 -2.20 -12.59
C HIS A 247 -2.81 -3.53 -11.88
N PHE A 248 -2.32 -3.49 -10.64
CA PHE A 248 -2.42 -4.62 -9.72
C PHE A 248 -3.77 -4.56 -9.00
N THR A 249 -4.51 -5.66 -8.99
CA THR A 249 -5.81 -5.77 -8.32
C THR A 249 -5.90 -7.00 -7.44
N MET A 250 -6.76 -6.95 -6.42
CA MET A 250 -7.21 -8.13 -5.69
C MET A 250 -8.72 -8.20 -5.70
N ILE A 251 -9.24 -9.42 -5.85
CA ILE A 251 -10.65 -9.73 -6.07
C ILE A 251 -11.07 -10.77 -5.03
N ALA A 252 -12.16 -10.52 -4.31
CA ALA A 252 -12.70 -11.48 -3.35
C ALA A 252 -13.14 -12.77 -4.09
N VAL A 253 -12.74 -13.94 -3.62
CA VAL A 253 -13.09 -15.20 -4.31
C VAL A 253 -14.58 -15.47 -4.19
N ASP A 254 -15.26 -15.55 -5.33
CA ASP A 254 -16.54 -16.20 -5.46
C ASP A 254 -16.38 -17.71 -5.74
N TYR A 255 -16.73 -18.54 -4.75
CA TYR A 255 -16.67 -20.00 -4.86
C TYR A 255 -17.85 -20.59 -5.67
N THR A 256 -18.90 -19.81 -5.92
CA THR A 256 -20.04 -20.20 -6.75
C THR A 256 -19.77 -19.94 -8.24
N ASN A 257 -18.86 -19.02 -8.55
CA ASN A 257 -18.38 -18.75 -9.90
C ASN A 257 -17.55 -19.93 -10.45
N PRO A 258 -17.96 -20.58 -11.55
CA PRO A 258 -17.22 -21.68 -12.15
C PRO A 258 -15.79 -21.34 -12.57
N ASP A 259 -15.53 -20.12 -13.06
CA ASP A 259 -14.21 -19.71 -13.56
C ASP A 259 -13.21 -19.58 -12.41
N HIS A 260 -13.66 -18.98 -11.30
CA HIS A 260 -12.88 -18.89 -10.07
C HIS A 260 -12.54 -20.28 -9.52
N LEU A 261 -13.54 -21.15 -9.41
CA LEU A 261 -13.35 -22.50 -8.91
C LEU A 261 -12.41 -23.31 -9.80
N ASN A 262 -12.60 -23.27 -11.12
CA ASN A 262 -11.76 -23.97 -12.08
C ASN A 262 -10.31 -23.47 -12.01
N LEU A 263 -10.11 -22.15 -11.89
CA LEU A 263 -8.78 -21.57 -11.77
C LEU A 263 -8.06 -22.04 -10.50
N PHE A 264 -8.74 -21.95 -9.36
CA PHE A 264 -8.21 -22.47 -8.09
C PHE A 264 -7.89 -23.96 -8.20
N HIS A 265 -8.80 -24.76 -8.77
CA HIS A 265 -8.61 -26.20 -8.92
C HIS A 265 -7.42 -26.56 -9.80
N ASN A 266 -7.24 -25.85 -10.92
CA ASN A 266 -6.10 -26.07 -11.81
C ASN A 266 -4.78 -25.71 -11.11
N TRP A 267 -4.76 -24.60 -10.36
CA TRP A 267 -3.55 -24.20 -9.63
C TRP A 267 -3.21 -25.15 -8.49
N GLN A 268 -4.18 -25.59 -7.68
CA GLN A 268 -3.89 -26.50 -6.57
C GLN A 268 -3.40 -27.87 -7.03
N ASN A 269 -3.82 -28.31 -8.22
CA ASN A 269 -3.34 -29.54 -8.84
C ASN A 269 -2.05 -29.38 -9.67
N ASP A 270 -1.51 -28.16 -9.84
CA ASP A 270 -0.15 -27.96 -10.37
C ASP A 270 0.86 -28.54 -9.36
N PRO A 271 1.68 -29.55 -9.73
CA PRO A 271 2.64 -30.17 -8.81
C PRO A 271 3.55 -29.18 -8.08
N ARG A 272 3.87 -28.05 -8.71
CA ARG A 272 4.69 -26.98 -8.12
C ARG A 272 3.95 -26.24 -6.99
N VAL A 273 2.65 -26.01 -7.13
CA VAL A 273 1.83 -25.38 -6.09
C VAL A 273 1.53 -26.39 -5.00
N ALA A 274 1.13 -27.60 -5.38
CA ALA A 274 0.86 -28.72 -4.48
C ALA A 274 2.01 -29.00 -3.51
N ALA A 275 3.26 -28.90 -3.98
CA ALA A 275 4.45 -29.10 -3.14
C ALA A 275 4.55 -28.15 -1.93
N GLY A 276 3.92 -26.96 -2.00
CA GLY A 276 3.93 -25.98 -0.92
C GLY A 276 2.58 -25.81 -0.20
N TRP A 277 1.46 -26.04 -0.91
CA TRP A 277 0.12 -25.79 -0.39
C TRP A 277 -0.61 -27.07 0.05
N ASN A 278 -0.28 -28.21 -0.57
CA ASN A 278 -0.79 -29.54 -0.22
C ASN A 278 -2.34 -29.69 -0.22
N GLU A 279 -3.02 -28.99 -1.12
CA GLU A 279 -4.49 -29.07 -1.30
C GLU A 279 -4.86 -29.65 -2.67
N THR A 280 -4.20 -30.75 -3.10
CA THR A 280 -4.61 -31.44 -4.34
C THR A 280 -5.94 -32.16 -4.15
N GLY A 281 -6.80 -32.18 -5.16
CA GLY A 281 -8.10 -32.81 -5.04
C GLY A 281 -8.99 -32.64 -6.27
N THR A 282 -10.20 -33.18 -6.15
CA THR A 282 -11.29 -33.05 -7.11
C THR A 282 -11.89 -31.65 -7.10
N LEU A 283 -12.67 -31.32 -8.13
CA LEU A 283 -13.34 -30.03 -8.23
C LEU A 283 -14.34 -29.80 -7.07
N ASP A 284 -15.02 -30.86 -6.64
CA ASP A 284 -16.00 -30.80 -5.54
C ASP A 284 -15.33 -30.62 -4.18
N GLU A 285 -14.19 -31.28 -3.93
CA GLU A 285 -13.38 -31.06 -2.73
C GLU A 285 -12.90 -29.60 -2.64
N HIS A 286 -12.44 -29.03 -3.75
CA HIS A 286 -12.04 -27.62 -3.79
C HIS A 286 -13.21 -26.65 -3.64
N ARG A 287 -14.40 -26.98 -4.18
CA ARG A 287 -15.60 -26.18 -3.97
C ARG A 287 -15.97 -26.15 -2.49
N GLU A 288 -15.93 -27.31 -1.85
CA GLU A 288 -16.23 -27.43 -0.42
C GLU A 288 -15.18 -26.73 0.45
N TYR A 289 -13.90 -26.80 0.06
CA TYR A 289 -12.81 -26.05 0.70
C TYR A 289 -13.07 -24.54 0.66
N LEU A 290 -13.32 -23.98 -0.52
CA LEU A 290 -13.59 -22.55 -0.67
C LEU A 290 -14.89 -22.11 0.01
N ARG A 291 -15.94 -22.96 0.01
CA ARG A 291 -17.19 -22.70 0.73
C ARG A 291 -16.96 -22.60 2.24
N LYS A 292 -16.22 -23.55 2.83
CA LYS A 292 -15.85 -23.50 4.26
C LYS A 292 -15.08 -22.24 4.60
N LEU A 293 -14.09 -21.87 3.78
CA LEU A 293 -13.35 -20.63 3.96
C LEU A 293 -14.22 -19.39 3.76
N HIS A 294 -15.21 -19.42 2.88
CA HIS A 294 -16.16 -18.32 2.71
C HIS A 294 -17.08 -18.16 3.93
N GLU A 295 -17.50 -19.25 4.56
CA GLU A 295 -18.35 -19.23 5.75
C GLU A 295 -17.58 -18.94 7.05
N ASP A 296 -16.29 -19.28 7.12
CA ASP A 296 -15.45 -19.01 8.29
C ASP A 296 -15.07 -17.52 8.38
N PRO A 297 -15.60 -16.72 9.33
CA PRO A 297 -15.30 -15.29 9.42
C PRO A 297 -13.82 -14.98 9.67
N HIS A 298 -13.02 -15.98 10.05
CA HIS A 298 -11.61 -15.80 10.36
C HIS A 298 -10.72 -15.59 9.11
N VAL A 299 -11.10 -16.10 7.93
CA VAL A 299 -10.30 -16.01 6.68
C VAL A 299 -11.04 -15.28 5.56
N LEU A 300 -10.33 -14.41 4.85
CA LEU A 300 -10.76 -13.88 3.55
C LEU A 300 -9.87 -14.46 2.44
N THR A 301 -10.51 -15.05 1.43
CA THR A 301 -9.84 -15.56 0.23
C THR A 301 -9.95 -14.56 -0.91
N MET A 302 -8.85 -14.38 -1.65
CA MET A 302 -8.80 -13.44 -2.77
C MET A 302 -7.89 -13.93 -3.89
N PHE A 303 -8.24 -13.62 -5.13
CA PHE A 303 -7.32 -13.68 -6.25
C PHE A 303 -6.60 -12.36 -6.44
N ALA A 304 -5.44 -12.41 -7.09
CA ALA A 304 -4.71 -11.23 -7.50
C ALA A 304 -4.49 -11.22 -9.01
N ALA A 305 -4.55 -10.02 -9.61
CA ALA A 305 -4.43 -9.81 -11.04
C ALA A 305 -3.45 -8.69 -11.39
N PHE A 306 -2.89 -8.77 -12.59
CA PHE A 306 -2.31 -7.63 -13.30
C PHE A 306 -3.08 -7.42 -14.59
N ASP A 307 -3.63 -6.23 -14.82
CA ASP A 307 -4.48 -5.90 -15.98
C ASP A 307 -5.51 -7.00 -16.28
N ASP A 308 -6.30 -7.35 -15.25
CA ASP A 308 -7.34 -8.38 -15.26
C ASP A 308 -6.87 -9.84 -15.43
N VAL A 309 -5.57 -10.10 -15.57
CA VAL A 309 -5.03 -11.47 -15.65
C VAL A 309 -4.74 -12.02 -14.25
N LEU A 310 -5.62 -12.92 -13.78
CA LEU A 310 -5.44 -13.60 -12.49
C LEU A 310 -4.19 -14.46 -12.49
N PHE A 311 -3.35 -14.32 -11.46
CA PHE A 311 -2.07 -15.03 -11.37
C PHE A 311 -1.78 -15.67 -10.01
N ALA A 312 -2.45 -15.23 -8.95
CA ALA A 312 -2.18 -15.67 -7.58
C ALA A 312 -3.46 -15.79 -6.77
N TYR A 313 -3.39 -16.61 -5.73
CA TYR A 313 -4.43 -16.82 -4.72
C TYR A 313 -3.84 -16.55 -3.34
N PHE A 314 -4.56 -15.78 -2.53
CA PHE A 314 -4.17 -15.40 -1.17
C PHE A 314 -5.28 -15.72 -0.17
N GLU A 315 -4.84 -16.02 1.05
CA GLU A 315 -5.70 -16.14 2.22
C GLU A 315 -5.21 -15.13 3.26
N VAL A 316 -6.07 -14.22 3.68
CA VAL A 316 -5.80 -13.26 4.75
C VAL A 316 -6.62 -13.66 5.96
N TYR A 317 -5.95 -13.90 7.07
CA TYR A 317 -6.59 -14.40 8.28
C TYR A 317 -6.42 -13.45 9.46
N TRP A 318 -7.33 -13.55 10.42
CA TRP A 318 -7.19 -12.90 11.72
C TRP A 318 -6.33 -13.76 12.64
N ALA A 319 -5.18 -13.21 13.05
CA ALA A 319 -4.17 -13.96 13.78
C ALA A 319 -4.71 -14.57 15.08
N MET A 320 -5.57 -13.85 15.81
CA MET A 320 -6.10 -14.28 17.11
C MET A 320 -6.91 -15.58 17.04
N GLU A 321 -7.59 -15.83 15.92
CA GLU A 321 -8.39 -17.04 15.67
C GLU A 321 -7.62 -18.11 14.91
N ASP A 322 -6.52 -17.74 14.28
CA ASP A 322 -5.66 -18.65 13.53
C ASP A 322 -4.71 -19.42 14.46
N HIS A 323 -4.23 -20.58 13.99
CA HIS A 323 -3.25 -21.37 14.72
C HIS A 323 -1.98 -20.56 15.04
N MET A 324 -1.60 -19.63 14.17
CA MET A 324 -0.45 -18.75 14.38
C MET A 324 -0.63 -17.89 15.65
N GLY A 325 -1.85 -17.42 15.94
CA GLY A 325 -2.16 -16.63 17.14
C GLY A 325 -1.80 -17.32 18.45
N ALA A 326 -1.85 -18.65 18.48
CA ALA A 326 -1.48 -19.43 19.65
C ALA A 326 0.03 -19.40 19.95
N HIS A 327 0.86 -18.96 18.99
CA HIS A 327 2.31 -18.95 19.12
C HIS A 327 2.88 -17.61 19.60
N TYR A 328 2.08 -16.55 19.80
CA TYR A 328 2.54 -15.29 20.38
C TYR A 328 1.37 -14.54 21.03
N GLN A 329 1.60 -13.37 21.61
CA GLN A 329 0.53 -12.57 22.19
C GLN A 329 -0.18 -11.76 21.08
N SER A 330 -1.03 -12.43 20.29
CA SER A 330 -1.75 -11.79 19.19
C SER A 330 -2.68 -10.67 19.65
N SER A 331 -2.65 -9.54 18.95
CA SER A 331 -3.64 -8.49 19.11
C SER A 331 -4.95 -8.85 18.39
N PRO A 332 -6.12 -8.35 18.83
CA PRO A 332 -7.41 -8.69 18.22
C PRO A 332 -7.55 -8.33 16.73
N TYR A 333 -6.68 -7.46 16.20
CA TYR A 333 -6.67 -7.03 14.81
C TYR A 333 -5.37 -7.34 14.07
N ASP A 334 -4.48 -8.16 14.65
CA ASP A 334 -3.34 -8.66 13.91
C ASP A 334 -3.82 -9.56 12.76
N ARG A 335 -3.20 -9.43 11.59
CA ARG A 335 -3.58 -10.20 10.40
C ARG A 335 -2.39 -10.94 9.82
N GLY A 336 -2.60 -12.19 9.46
CA GLY A 336 -1.60 -12.98 8.75
C GLY A 336 -2.05 -13.30 7.33
N ARG A 337 -1.14 -13.94 6.58
CA ARG A 337 -1.40 -14.27 5.17
C ARG A 337 -0.76 -15.58 4.75
N HIS A 338 -1.43 -16.26 3.84
CA HIS A 338 -0.86 -17.30 2.99
C HIS A 338 -0.99 -16.86 1.54
N SER A 339 0.00 -17.21 0.71
CA SER A 339 0.01 -16.80 -0.69
C SER A 339 0.62 -17.86 -1.59
N LEU A 340 0.00 -18.07 -2.74
CA LEU A 340 0.52 -18.89 -3.82
C LEU A 340 0.46 -18.13 -5.14
N VAL A 341 1.45 -18.36 -5.99
CA VAL A 341 1.46 -17.89 -7.39
C VAL A 341 1.13 -19.08 -8.28
N GLY A 342 -0.04 -19.04 -8.91
CA GLY A 342 -0.52 -20.07 -9.82
C GLY A 342 0.07 -19.93 -11.21
N ASP A 343 0.16 -18.71 -11.75
CA ASP A 343 0.73 -18.47 -13.07
C ASP A 343 2.23 -18.08 -12.99
N ILE A 344 3.07 -18.93 -13.57
CA ILE A 344 4.52 -18.77 -13.56
C ILE A 344 5.02 -17.51 -14.28
N ARG A 345 4.23 -16.95 -15.22
CA ARG A 345 4.59 -15.74 -15.99
C ARG A 345 4.67 -14.50 -15.12
N PHE A 346 3.99 -14.51 -13.97
CA PHE A 346 3.94 -13.39 -13.04
C PHE A 346 4.95 -13.50 -11.88
N ARG A 347 5.86 -14.47 -11.97
CA ARG A 347 7.00 -14.58 -11.05
C ARG A 347 8.10 -13.57 -11.41
N GLY A 348 9.03 -13.40 -10.49
CA GLY A 348 10.19 -12.53 -10.67
C GLY A 348 10.14 -11.29 -9.80
N PRO A 349 11.31 -10.71 -9.48
CA PRO A 349 11.44 -9.79 -8.35
C PRO A 349 10.68 -8.47 -8.53
N TYR A 350 10.56 -7.98 -9.78
CA TYR A 350 9.85 -6.74 -10.10
C TYR A 350 8.31 -6.84 -9.96
N ARG A 351 7.74 -8.04 -10.18
CA ARG A 351 6.31 -8.33 -9.93
C ARG A 351 6.06 -8.70 -8.49
N VAL A 352 6.93 -9.52 -7.90
CA VAL A 352 6.82 -9.93 -6.50
C VAL A 352 6.85 -8.73 -5.57
N SER A 353 7.78 -7.79 -5.76
CA SER A 353 7.77 -6.56 -4.96
C SER A 353 6.46 -5.77 -5.09
N ALA A 354 5.86 -5.72 -6.29
CA ALA A 354 4.61 -5.00 -6.52
C ALA A 354 3.41 -5.64 -5.81
N TRP A 355 3.21 -6.96 -5.94
CA TRP A 355 2.07 -7.64 -5.33
C TRP A 355 2.27 -7.91 -3.83
N TRP A 356 3.49 -8.16 -3.36
CA TRP A 356 3.78 -8.40 -1.95
C TRP A 356 3.48 -7.16 -1.11
N SER A 357 4.02 -6.00 -1.53
CA SER A 357 3.64 -4.72 -0.93
C SER A 357 2.15 -4.41 -1.09
N GLY A 358 1.55 -4.79 -2.22
CA GLY A 358 0.12 -4.60 -2.48
C GLY A 358 -0.78 -5.34 -1.50
N LEU A 359 -0.50 -6.63 -1.22
CA LEU A 359 -1.23 -7.44 -0.25
C LEU A 359 -1.13 -6.87 1.16
N MET A 360 0.08 -6.54 1.62
CA MET A 360 0.29 -5.93 2.94
C MET A 360 -0.39 -4.57 3.06
N HIS A 361 -0.33 -3.77 1.99
CA HIS A 361 -1.00 -2.49 1.93
C HIS A 361 -2.51 -2.67 2.13
N TYR A 362 -3.14 -3.58 1.38
CA TYR A 362 -4.55 -3.91 1.56
C TYR A 362 -4.87 -4.30 3.00
N MET A 363 -4.11 -5.22 3.61
CA MET A 363 -4.39 -5.68 4.97
C MET A 363 -4.42 -4.53 5.99
N PHE A 364 -3.52 -3.55 5.87
CA PHE A 364 -3.52 -2.36 6.72
C PHE A 364 -4.65 -1.38 6.40
N LEU A 365 -4.97 -1.16 5.12
CA LEU A 365 -5.99 -0.20 4.71
C LEU A 365 -7.41 -0.69 4.96
N ASP A 366 -7.63 -1.99 4.85
CA ASP A 366 -8.94 -2.61 4.98
C ASP A 366 -9.49 -2.49 6.41
N GLU A 367 -8.61 -2.70 7.40
CA GLU A 367 -8.90 -2.53 8.82
C GLU A 367 -7.88 -1.56 9.47
N PRO A 368 -8.28 -0.30 9.76
CA PRO A 368 -7.37 0.69 10.33
C PRO A 368 -6.85 0.33 11.73
N ARG A 369 -7.51 -0.58 12.46
CA ARG A 369 -7.05 -1.06 13.79
C ARG A 369 -5.96 -2.12 13.72
N THR A 370 -5.66 -2.66 12.53
CA THR A 370 -4.56 -3.63 12.35
C THR A 370 -3.21 -2.98 12.62
N TRP A 371 -2.56 -3.33 13.72
CA TRP A 371 -1.25 -2.79 14.05
C TRP A 371 -0.11 -3.65 13.52
N ASN A 372 -0.24 -4.98 13.57
CA ASN A 372 0.79 -5.89 13.08
C ASN A 372 0.27 -6.79 11.95
N LEU A 373 1.14 -7.06 11.00
CA LEU A 373 1.02 -8.18 10.08
C LEU A 373 2.01 -9.26 10.47
N VAL A 374 1.60 -10.50 10.30
CA VAL A 374 2.35 -11.69 10.69
C VAL A 374 2.48 -12.66 9.52
N GLY A 375 3.47 -13.55 9.60
CA GLY A 375 3.67 -14.63 8.65
C GLY A 375 4.46 -15.76 9.28
N GLU A 376 4.34 -16.95 8.71
CA GLU A 376 4.97 -18.16 9.24
C GLU A 376 5.73 -18.98 8.16
N PRO A 377 6.55 -18.37 7.29
CA PRO A 377 7.33 -19.14 6.33
C PRO A 377 8.24 -20.17 7.03
N ALA A 378 8.51 -21.28 6.35
CA ALA A 378 9.54 -22.21 6.79
C ALA A 378 10.86 -21.45 6.99
N ALA A 379 11.59 -21.74 8.06
CA ALA A 379 12.85 -21.06 8.40
C ALA A 379 13.93 -21.23 7.31
N THR A 380 13.78 -22.21 6.43
CA THR A 380 14.65 -22.49 5.27
C THR A 380 14.20 -21.78 3.99
N SER A 381 13.06 -21.08 3.99
CA SER A 381 12.49 -20.41 2.80
C SER A 381 13.14 -19.05 2.56
N THR A 382 14.42 -19.06 2.17
CA THR A 382 15.26 -17.86 1.99
C THR A 382 14.63 -16.80 1.07
N THR A 383 13.90 -17.22 0.05
CA THR A 383 13.24 -16.30 -0.89
C THR A 383 12.08 -15.55 -0.24
N VAL A 384 11.21 -16.25 0.51
CA VAL A 384 10.07 -15.62 1.19
C VAL A 384 10.57 -14.68 2.30
N LEU A 385 11.54 -15.15 3.08
CA LEU A 385 12.18 -14.34 4.12
C LEU A 385 12.81 -13.07 3.54
N ALA A 386 13.54 -13.17 2.41
CA ALA A 386 14.11 -12.01 1.75
C ALA A 386 13.06 -10.96 1.36
N TYR A 387 11.91 -11.37 0.82
CA TYR A 387 10.84 -10.44 0.49
C TYR A 387 10.20 -9.82 1.75
N ASP A 388 9.99 -10.59 2.80
CA ASP A 388 9.50 -10.07 4.08
C ASP A 388 10.45 -9.00 4.64
N PHE A 389 11.74 -9.29 4.63
CA PHE A 389 12.79 -8.36 5.04
C PHE A 389 12.80 -7.06 4.23
N ALA A 390 12.66 -7.11 2.90
CA ALA A 390 12.57 -5.90 2.08
C ALA A 390 11.32 -5.05 2.33
N HIS A 391 10.25 -5.64 2.85
CA HIS A 391 9.02 -4.93 3.19
C HIS A 391 8.94 -4.56 4.68
N GLY A 392 10.08 -4.68 5.39
CA GLY A 392 10.24 -4.21 6.77
C GLY A 392 9.94 -5.25 7.84
N PHE A 393 9.66 -6.51 7.50
CA PHE A 393 9.45 -7.54 8.52
C PHE A 393 10.74 -7.82 9.28
N HIS A 394 10.59 -8.31 10.50
CA HIS A 394 11.64 -8.91 11.31
C HIS A 394 11.25 -10.33 11.71
N VAL A 395 12.24 -11.14 12.07
CA VAL A 395 11.98 -12.43 12.72
C VAL A 395 11.67 -12.16 14.18
N GLU A 396 10.44 -12.36 14.60
CA GLU A 396 10.02 -12.25 16.00
C GLU A 396 10.58 -13.41 16.82
N LYS A 397 10.44 -14.64 16.30
CA LYS A 397 11.07 -15.85 16.84
C LYS A 397 11.00 -17.02 15.88
N LEU A 398 11.73 -18.09 16.19
CA LEU A 398 11.54 -19.40 15.56
C LEU A 398 10.49 -20.20 16.34
N MET A 399 9.68 -20.97 15.62
CA MET A 399 8.67 -21.85 16.20
C MET A 399 8.64 -23.19 15.45
N ASP A 400 8.34 -24.26 16.18
CA ASP A 400 8.23 -25.60 15.63
C ASP A 400 6.73 -25.94 15.53
N LEU A 401 6.22 -25.98 14.30
CA LEU A 401 4.88 -26.47 13.96
C LEU A 401 4.96 -27.96 13.64
N PRO A 402 3.86 -28.74 13.78
CA PRO A 402 3.89 -30.19 13.56
C PRO A 402 4.46 -30.63 12.20
N HIS A 403 4.33 -29.78 11.18
CA HIS A 403 4.74 -30.06 9.80
C HIS A 403 5.97 -29.26 9.33
N LYS A 404 6.49 -28.29 10.10
CA LYS A 404 7.68 -27.49 9.74
C LYS A 404 8.26 -26.69 10.91
N ARG A 405 9.54 -26.36 10.82
CA ARG A 405 10.15 -25.26 11.60
C ARG A 405 9.91 -23.94 10.88
N SER A 406 9.14 -23.04 11.48
CA SER A 406 8.76 -21.74 10.92
C SER A 406 9.52 -20.59 11.58
N ALA A 407 9.76 -19.53 10.81
CA ALA A 407 10.11 -18.22 11.34
C ALA A 407 8.81 -17.42 11.49
N LEU A 408 8.49 -16.99 12.72
CA LEU A 408 7.43 -16.03 12.95
C LEU A 408 7.92 -14.66 12.48
N MET A 409 7.42 -14.23 11.32
CA MET A 409 7.71 -12.92 10.74
C MET A 409 6.68 -11.91 11.22
N MET A 410 7.12 -10.70 11.56
CA MET A 410 6.22 -9.62 11.96
C MET A 410 6.64 -8.28 11.35
N VAL A 411 5.68 -7.44 10.98
CA VAL A 411 5.89 -6.00 10.75
C VAL A 411 4.75 -5.22 11.39
N ASN A 412 5.08 -4.09 12.01
CA ASN A 412 4.06 -3.15 12.46
C ASN A 412 3.75 -2.10 11.38
N ARG A 413 2.61 -1.42 11.56
CA ARG A 413 2.11 -0.39 10.65
C ARG A 413 3.14 0.70 10.36
N GLU A 414 3.76 1.24 11.41
CA GLU A 414 4.75 2.32 11.31
C GLU A 414 5.94 1.92 10.43
N LYS A 415 6.54 0.75 10.72
CA LYS A 415 7.70 0.22 10.00
C LYS A 415 7.37 -0.08 8.54
N PHE A 416 6.20 -0.66 8.26
CA PHE A 416 5.75 -0.92 6.88
C PHE A 416 5.62 0.38 6.07
N PHE A 417 4.87 1.38 6.56
CA PHE A 417 4.67 2.62 5.81
C PHE A 417 5.93 3.49 5.71
N THR A 418 6.90 3.30 6.61
CA THR A 418 8.22 3.94 6.54
C THR A 418 9.13 3.27 5.52
N LEU A 419 9.25 1.94 5.54
CA LEU A 419 10.31 1.21 4.82
C LEU A 419 9.84 0.51 3.54
N SER A 420 8.57 0.11 3.44
CA SER A 420 8.06 -0.62 2.28
C SER A 420 8.27 0.22 1.02
N PRO A 421 8.89 -0.31 -0.04
CA PRO A 421 9.37 0.52 -1.14
C PRO A 421 8.23 1.09 -1.99
N PHE A 422 7.10 0.37 -2.11
CA PHE A 422 5.99 0.66 -3.05
C PHE A 422 6.39 0.81 -4.53
N VAL A 423 7.68 0.77 -4.85
CA VAL A 423 8.28 0.84 -6.19
C VAL A 423 9.36 -0.23 -6.33
N TRP A 424 9.75 -0.52 -7.56
CA TRP A 424 10.94 -1.30 -7.86
C TRP A 424 12.04 -0.37 -8.37
N ASP A 425 13.20 -0.37 -7.71
CA ASP A 425 14.35 0.49 -8.06
C ASP A 425 15.30 -0.15 -9.09
N GLY A 426 14.94 -1.32 -9.63
CA GLY A 426 15.74 -2.03 -10.62
C GLY A 426 16.89 -2.85 -10.04
N GLU A 427 17.01 -2.97 -8.71
CA GLU A 427 18.03 -3.82 -8.10
C GLU A 427 17.89 -5.29 -8.54
N LYS A 428 18.99 -5.95 -8.86
CA LYS A 428 18.95 -7.38 -9.25
C LYS A 428 18.56 -8.30 -8.07
N LYS A 429 18.65 -7.78 -6.85
CA LYS A 429 18.41 -8.50 -5.59
C LYS A 429 17.51 -7.66 -4.71
N VAL A 430 16.83 -8.34 -3.81
CA VAL A 430 15.96 -7.73 -2.80
C VAL A 430 16.82 -6.97 -1.79
N ARG A 431 16.42 -5.75 -1.41
CA ARG A 431 17.18 -4.92 -0.47
C ARG A 431 17.45 -5.67 0.84
N PRO A 432 18.67 -5.60 1.40
CA PRO A 432 18.98 -6.24 2.67
C PRO A 432 18.20 -5.57 3.81
N SER A 433 17.63 -6.37 4.72
CA SER A 433 17.06 -5.85 5.96
C SER A 433 18.17 -5.47 6.95
N LEU A 434 17.87 -4.49 7.80
CA LEU A 434 18.70 -4.11 8.93
C LEU A 434 18.61 -5.10 10.10
N ASP A 435 17.69 -6.06 10.04
CA ASP A 435 17.53 -7.13 11.03
C ASP A 435 18.76 -8.06 11.03
N ALA A 436 19.34 -8.30 12.20
CA ALA A 436 20.47 -9.20 12.35
C ALA A 436 20.13 -10.64 11.95
N LEU A 437 18.89 -11.09 12.16
CA LEU A 437 18.41 -12.40 11.74
C LEU A 437 18.14 -12.49 10.23
N ALA A 438 18.16 -11.36 9.51
CA ALA A 438 18.13 -11.37 8.05
C ALA A 438 19.47 -11.78 7.40
N LYS A 439 20.50 -12.02 8.22
CA LYS A 439 21.84 -12.48 7.78
C LYS A 439 22.11 -13.95 8.07
N LEU A 440 21.19 -14.64 8.76
CA LEU A 440 21.18 -16.10 8.88
C LEU A 440 20.68 -16.72 7.57
#